data_AF-S9U4K0-F1
#
_entry.id   AF-S9U4K0-F1
#
_cell.length_a   1.000
_cell.length_b   1.000
_cell.length_c   1.000
_cell.angle_alpha   90.00
_cell.angle_beta   90.00
_cell.angle_gamma   90.00
#
_symmetry.space_group_name_H-M   'P 1'
#
loop_
_entity.id
_entity.type
_entity.pdbx_description
1 polymer ?
#
loop_
_entity_poly.entity_id
_entity_poly.type
_entity_poly.pdbx_seq_one_letter_code
_entity_poly.pdbx_strand_id
1 'polypeptide(L)'
;MEYLSITISLITLFVCLSVYNKVSAMEARIKAMQVSYDHIAQEDGLPRHPVQDEVLQLVRDGKKVAAVKKAREVLGLSLVEAKQYVDALEA
;
A
#
# COMPACT_ATOMS: atom_id res chain seq x y z
N MET A 1 42.37 36.15 10.95
CA MET A 1 41.62 35.13 11.73
C MET A 1 40.12 35.43 11.72
N GLU A 2 39.71 36.69 11.91
CA GLU A 2 38.29 37.08 11.97
C GLU A 2 37.51 36.87 10.66
N TYR A 3 38.13 37.08 9.51
CA TYR A 3 37.47 36.82 8.21
C TYR A 3 37.19 35.33 7.95
N LEU A 4 38.01 34.43 8.51
CA LEU A 4 37.88 32.99 8.33
C LEU A 4 36.73 32.41 9.17
N SER A 5 36.47 32.96 10.36
CA SER A 5 35.31 32.57 11.17
C SER A 5 33.99 33.08 10.57
N ILE A 6 34.00 34.28 9.98
CA ILE A 6 32.82 34.86 9.31
C ILE A 6 32.39 34.02 8.10
N THR A 7 33.34 33.58 7.27
CA THR A 7 33.02 32.78 6.08
C THR A 7 32.47 31.40 6.42
N ILE A 8 33.02 30.73 7.45
CA ILE A 8 32.50 29.43 7.92
C ILE A 8 31.06 29.58 8.43
N SER A 9 30.78 30.62 9.23
CA SER A 9 29.44 30.89 9.75
C SER A 9 28.40 31.11 8.64
N LEU A 10 28.77 31.87 7.60
CA LEU A 10 27.90 32.11 6.44
C LEU A 10 27.62 30.83 5.65
N ILE A 11 28.64 29.98 5.45
CA ILE A 11 28.48 28.70 4.74
C ILE A 11 27.57 27.78 5.56
N THR A 12 27.78 27.66 6.87
CA THR A 12 26.92 26.85 7.75
C THR A 12 25.48 27.33 7.73
N LEU A 13 25.26 28.65 7.82
CA LEU A 13 23.92 29.24 7.76
C LEU A 13 23.23 28.96 6.41
N PHE A 14 23.96 29.09 5.30
CA PHE A 14 23.44 28.82 3.97
C PHE A 14 23.06 27.34 3.78
N VAL A 15 23.90 26.42 4.26
CA VAL A 15 23.60 24.97 4.24
C VAL A 15 22.38 24.66 5.08
N CYS A 16 22.28 25.21 6.30
CA CYS A 16 21.08 25.07 7.13
C CYS A 16 19.83 25.56 6.40
N LEU A 17 19.86 26.77 5.82
CA LEU A 17 18.73 27.35 5.09
C LEU A 17 18.29 26.46 3.91
N SER A 18 19.24 25.89 3.16
CA SER A 18 18.97 24.97 2.05
C SER A 18 18.26 23.69 2.50
N VAL A 19 18.65 23.15 3.66
CA VAL A 19 18.01 21.96 4.25
C VAL A 19 16.59 22.28 4.74
N TYR A 20 16.39 23.43 5.39
CA TYR A 20 15.05 23.88 5.81
C TYR A 20 14.09 24.05 4.62
N ASN A 21 14.56 24.65 3.52
CA ASN A 21 13.76 24.82 2.32
C ASN A 21 13.34 23.47 1.71
N LYS A 22 14.22 22.46 1.71
CA LYS A 22 13.92 21.11 1.18
C LYS A 22 12.95 20.32 2.05
N VAL A 23 12.95 20.51 3.37
CA VAL A 23 12.01 19.84 4.29
C VAL A 23 10.56 20.25 4.01
N SER A 24 10.31 21.54 3.75
CA SER A 24 8.96 22.03 3.40
C SER A 24 8.40 21.45 2.09
N ALA A 25 9.28 21.13 1.13
CA ALA A 25 8.91 20.49 -0.13
C ALA A 25 8.69 18.98 0.00
N MET A 26 9.23 18.35 1.05
CA MET A 26 9.09 16.92 1.30
C MET A 26 7.73 16.61 1.95
N GLU A 27 7.27 17.45 2.88
CA GLU A 27 5.93 17.31 3.49
C GLU A 27 4.82 17.45 2.43
N ALA A 28 4.99 18.36 1.46
CA ALA A 28 4.05 18.52 0.36
C ALA A 28 3.96 17.26 -0.54
N ARG A 29 5.06 16.52 -0.70
CA ARG A 29 5.09 15.26 -1.46
C ARG A 29 4.51 14.08 -0.68
N ILE A 30 4.72 14.04 0.63
CA ILE A 30 4.09 13.02 1.51
C ILE A 30 2.57 13.20 1.49
N LYS A 31 2.08 14.45 1.56
CA LYS A 31 0.64 14.74 1.53
C LYS A 31 0.00 14.42 0.18
N ALA A 32 0.69 14.68 -0.93
CA ALA A 32 0.23 14.30 -2.27
C ALA A 32 0.21 12.77 -2.49
N MET A 33 1.10 12.01 -1.84
CA MET A 33 1.13 10.55 -1.91
C MET A 33 -0.05 9.92 -1.14
N GLN A 34 -0.49 10.51 -0.04
CA GLN A 34 -1.65 10.03 0.72
C GLN A 34 -2.97 10.23 -0.04
N VAL A 35 -3.11 11.29 -0.84
CA VAL A 35 -4.33 11.55 -1.63
C VAL A 35 -4.54 10.50 -2.73
N SER A 36 -3.47 9.88 -3.23
CA SER A 36 -3.59 8.79 -4.20
C SER A 36 -4.15 7.49 -3.60
N TYR A 37 -4.20 7.34 -2.27
CA TYR A 37 -4.79 6.14 -1.65
C TYR A 37 -6.32 6.24 -1.54
N ASP A 38 -6.87 7.42 -1.24
CA ASP A 38 -8.34 7.59 -1.16
C ASP A 38 -9.03 7.43 -2.51
N HIS A 39 -8.35 7.77 -3.62
CA HIS A 39 -8.89 7.54 -4.97
C HIS A 39 -8.75 6.08 -5.45
N ILE A 40 -7.79 5.31 -4.92
CA ILE A 40 -7.68 3.86 -5.19
C ILE A 40 -8.70 3.06 -4.36
N ALA A 41 -9.16 3.58 -3.22
CA ALA A 41 -10.20 2.96 -2.40
C ALA A 41 -11.63 3.19 -2.95
N GLN A 42 -11.82 4.20 -3.81
CA GLN A 42 -13.14 4.56 -4.35
C GLN A 42 -13.37 4.07 -5.79
N GLU A 43 -12.31 3.78 -6.56
CA GLU A 43 -12.44 2.93 -7.76
C GLU A 43 -12.48 1.45 -7.34
N ASP A 44 -13.69 1.05 -6.93
CA ASP A 44 -14.18 -0.33 -6.88
C ASP A 44 -14.19 -0.90 -8.32
N GLY A 45 -12.99 -1.12 -8.86
CA GLY A 45 -12.77 -1.34 -10.30
C GLY A 45 -11.41 -1.97 -10.62
N LEU A 46 -10.68 -2.50 -9.64
CA LEU A 46 -9.84 -3.65 -9.97
C LEU A 46 -10.80 -4.67 -10.57
N PRO A 47 -10.53 -5.26 -11.75
CA PRO A 47 -11.27 -6.43 -12.17
C PRO A 47 -10.98 -7.47 -11.08
N ARG A 48 -11.86 -7.55 -10.06
CA ARG A 48 -12.10 -8.80 -9.35
C ARG A 48 -12.29 -9.75 -10.50
N HIS A 49 -11.26 -10.56 -10.74
CA HIS A 49 -11.36 -11.58 -11.76
C HIS A 49 -12.71 -12.25 -11.50
N PRO A 50 -13.59 -12.45 -12.50
CA PRO A 50 -14.92 -13.04 -12.28
C PRO A 50 -14.86 -14.35 -11.47
N VAL A 51 -13.67 -14.93 -11.43
CA VAL A 51 -13.29 -16.13 -10.70
C VAL A 51 -13.14 -15.94 -9.17
N GLN A 52 -12.87 -14.74 -8.66
CA GLN A 52 -12.82 -14.46 -7.22
C GLN A 52 -14.25 -14.39 -6.63
N ASP A 53 -15.22 -13.93 -7.41
CA ASP A 53 -16.64 -13.94 -7.02
C ASP A 53 -17.18 -15.36 -6.90
N GLU A 54 -16.72 -16.31 -7.73
CA GLU A 54 -17.10 -17.72 -7.61
C GLU A 54 -16.66 -18.34 -6.28
N VAL A 55 -15.44 -18.03 -5.81
CA VAL A 55 -14.97 -18.50 -4.50
C VAL A 55 -15.85 -17.90 -3.40
N LEU A 56 -16.13 -16.60 -3.45
CA LEU A 56 -16.98 -15.93 -2.47
C LEU A 56 -18.41 -16.48 -2.44
N GLN A 57 -18.99 -16.79 -3.60
CA GLN A 57 -20.30 -17.43 -3.70
C GLN A 57 -20.28 -18.83 -3.08
N LEU A 58 -19.25 -19.64 -3.34
CA LEU A 58 -19.12 -20.98 -2.74
C LEU A 58 -18.96 -20.92 -1.21
N VAL A 59 -18.29 -19.88 -0.70
CA VAL A 59 -18.21 -19.61 0.74
C VAL A 59 -19.58 -19.25 1.31
N ARG A 60 -20.31 -18.33 0.66
CA ARG A 60 -21.67 -17.94 1.07
C ARG A 60 -22.68 -19.08 1.03
N ASP A 61 -22.52 -19.99 0.07
CA ASP A 61 -23.32 -21.21 -0.06
C ASP A 61 -22.97 -22.29 1.00
N GLY A 62 -21.99 -22.04 1.88
CA GLY A 62 -21.51 -23.01 2.87
C GLY A 62 -20.73 -24.18 2.28
N LYS A 63 -20.34 -24.12 1.00
CA LYS A 63 -19.62 -25.18 0.27
C LYS A 63 -18.10 -25.01 0.46
N LYS A 64 -17.62 -25.04 1.71
CA LYS A 64 -16.20 -24.79 2.06
C LYS A 64 -15.20 -25.60 1.24
N VAL A 65 -15.46 -26.89 1.03
CA VAL A 65 -14.56 -27.77 0.26
C VAL A 65 -14.46 -27.33 -1.21
N ALA A 66 -15.58 -26.92 -1.81
CA ALA A 66 -15.60 -26.41 -3.17
C ALA A 66 -14.92 -25.05 -3.27
N ALA A 67 -15.12 -24.17 -2.28
CA ALA A 67 -14.45 -22.88 -2.19
C ALA A 67 -12.92 -23.04 -2.10
N VAL A 68 -12.43 -23.96 -1.25
CA VAL A 68 -10.99 -24.25 -1.13
C VAL A 68 -10.43 -24.82 -2.44
N LYS A 69 -11.14 -25.78 -3.06
CA LYS A 69 -10.73 -26.33 -4.35
C LYS A 69 -10.61 -25.24 -5.41
N LYS A 70 -11.60 -24.36 -5.49
CA LYS A 70 -11.63 -23.26 -6.45
C LYS A 70 -10.54 -22.22 -6.15
N ALA A 71 -10.33 -21.86 -4.88
CA ALA A 71 -9.24 -20.96 -4.48
C ALA A 71 -7.86 -21.52 -4.91
N ARG A 72 -7.63 -22.83 -4.83
CA ARG A 72 -6.40 -23.46 -5.34
C ARG A 72 -6.26 -23.36 -6.86
N GLU A 73 -7.32 -23.68 -7.59
CA GLU A 73 -7.32 -23.68 -9.06
C GLU A 73 -7.14 -22.29 -9.65
N VAL A 74 -7.65 -21.28 -8.96
CA VAL A 74 -7.80 -19.91 -9.48
C VAL A 74 -6.68 -19.00 -9.00
N LEU A 75 -6.38 -19.04 -7.70
CA LEU A 75 -5.39 -18.20 -7.06
C LEU A 75 -4.01 -18.89 -7.02
N GLY A 76 -3.91 -20.14 -7.50
CA GLY A 76 -2.67 -20.92 -7.49
C GLY A 76 -2.20 -21.30 -6.07
N LEU A 77 -3.07 -21.16 -5.07
CA LEU A 77 -2.73 -21.36 -3.66
C LEU A 77 -2.47 -22.83 -3.36
N SER A 78 -1.56 -23.07 -2.41
CA SER A 78 -1.41 -24.38 -1.79
C SER A 78 -2.67 -24.75 -0.98
N LEU A 79 -2.82 -26.03 -0.61
CA LEU A 79 -4.00 -26.49 0.12
C LEU A 79 -4.19 -25.74 1.46
N VAL A 80 -3.09 -25.43 2.14
CA VAL A 80 -3.09 -24.72 3.42
C VAL A 80 -3.50 -23.26 3.21
N GLU A 81 -2.89 -22.58 2.24
CA GLU A 81 -3.19 -21.18 1.93
C GLU A 81 -4.63 -21.01 1.44
N ALA A 82 -5.13 -21.93 0.60
CA ALA A 82 -6.51 -21.89 0.13
C ALA A 82 -7.52 -22.10 1.26
N LYS A 83 -7.20 -22.96 2.24
CA LYS A 83 -8.02 -23.11 3.45
C LYS A 83 -8.02 -21.82 4.27
N GLN A 84 -6.84 -21.25 4.54
CA GLN A 84 -6.72 -20.00 5.28
C GLN A 84 -7.46 -18.85 4.60
N TYR A 85 -7.39 -18.78 3.28
CA TYR A 85 -8.12 -17.79 2.48
C TYR A 85 -9.63 -17.93 2.64
N VAL A 86 -10.16 -19.15 2.54
CA VAL A 86 -11.59 -19.42 2.73
C VAL A 86 -12.03 -19.15 4.16
N ASP A 87 -11.25 -19.58 5.16
CA ASP A 87 -11.54 -19.33 6.57
C ASP A 87 -11.57 -17.81 6.87
N ALA A 88 -10.71 -17.01 6.21
CA ALA A 88 -10.70 -15.55 6.32
C ALA A 88 -11.89 -14.87 5.63
N LEU A 89 -12.53 -15.52 4.64
CA LEU A 89 -13.75 -15.02 3.98
C LEU A 89 -15.03 -15.37 4.77
N GLU A 90 -14.96 -16.34 5.69
CA GLU A 90 -16.05 -16.71 6.59
C GLU A 90 -16.08 -15.92 7.91
N ALA A 91 -14.98 -15.22 8.23
CA ALA A 91 -14.84 -14.40 9.43
C ALA A 91 -15.60 -13.07 9.33
#